data_AF-A0A9Q3FNW3-F1
#
_entry.id   AF-A0A9Q3FNW3-F1
#
_cell.length_a   1.000
_cell.length_b   1.000
_cell.length_c   1.000
_cell.angle_alpha   90.00
_cell.angle_beta   90.00
_cell.angle_gamma   90.00
#
_symmetry.space_group_name_H-M   'P 1'
#
loop_
_entity.id
_entity.type
_entity.pdbx_description
1 polymer ?
#
loop_
_entity_poly.entity_id
_entity_poly.type
_entity_poly.pdbx_seq_one_letter_code
_entity_poly.pdbx_strand_id
1 'polypeptide(L)'
;MKSLLNMKTPNRHMLRWQIAIQEYRENMTIVHKAGNIHNGSDGLSRWELPNKPENPAYVPESPEPQIAIEGINITDVGTDLFEEFRVS
;
A
#
# COMPACT_ATOMS: atom_id res chain seq x y z
N MET A 1 14.38 -21.66 5.27
CA MET A 1 13.83 -20.80 4.20
C MET A 1 13.63 -19.40 4.77
N LYS A 2 14.33 -18.38 4.28
CA LYS A 2 14.24 -17.00 4.78
C LYS A 2 13.08 -16.29 4.04
N SER A 3 11.96 -16.10 4.72
CA SER A 3 10.80 -15.36 4.19
C SER A 3 10.71 -14.01 4.91
N LEU A 4 10.25 -12.96 4.21
CA LEU A 4 10.02 -11.61 4.74
C LEU A 4 9.10 -11.63 5.98
N LEU A 5 8.23 -12.65 6.07
CA LEU A 5 7.27 -12.86 7.15
C LEU A 5 7.87 -13.55 8.39
N ASN A 6 9.09 -14.10 8.26
CA ASN A 6 9.85 -14.70 9.36
C ASN A 6 11.04 -13.82 9.79
N MET A 7 11.19 -12.62 9.21
CA MET A 7 12.22 -11.66 9.63
C MET A 7 11.76 -10.94 10.90
N LYS A 8 12.65 -10.76 11.88
CA LYS A 8 12.41 -9.86 13.02
C LYS A 8 12.01 -8.49 12.48
N THR A 9 10.95 -7.94 13.07
CA THR A 9 10.24 -6.67 12.81
C THR A 9 10.56 -6.01 11.46
N PRO A 10 9.62 -6.00 10.50
CA PRO A 10 9.86 -5.41 9.19
C PRO A 10 10.19 -3.91 9.31
N ASN A 11 10.95 -3.41 8.34
CA ASN A 11 11.25 -1.98 8.20
C ASN A 11 9.96 -1.15 8.31
N ARG A 12 10.00 0.00 8.99
CA ARG A 12 8.87 0.93 9.15
C ARG A 12 8.10 1.19 7.85
N HIS A 13 8.79 1.31 6.72
CA HIS A 13 8.16 1.53 5.41
C HIS A 13 7.41 0.30 4.88
N MET A 14 7.85 -0.91 5.24
CA MET A 14 7.19 -2.16 4.88
C MET A 14 5.98 -2.46 5.76
N LEU A 15 5.89 -1.84 6.95
CA LEU A 15 4.81 -2.07 7.90
C LEU A 15 3.43 -1.79 7.28
N ARG A 16 3.28 -0.70 6.52
CA ARG A 16 2.01 -0.33 5.88
C ARG A 16 1.49 -1.37 4.89
N TRP A 17 2.40 -2.15 4.31
CA TRP A 17 2.10 -3.15 3.30
C TRP A 17 1.96 -4.56 3.88
N GLN A 18 2.14 -4.75 5.19
CA GLN A 18 2.08 -6.08 5.79
C GLN A 18 0.76 -6.79 5.52
N ILE A 19 -0.38 -6.10 5.67
CA ILE A 19 -1.70 -6.69 5.48
C ILE A 19 -1.87 -7.15 4.02
N ALA A 20 -1.57 -6.27 3.06
CA ALA A 20 -1.67 -6.61 1.64
C ALA A 20 -0.74 -7.76 1.23
N ILE A 21 0.48 -7.81 1.76
CA ILE A 21 1.45 -8.88 1.46
C ILE A 21 1.05 -10.20 2.13
N GLN A 22 0.37 -10.16 3.28
CA GLN A 22 -0.07 -11.37 4.00
C GLN A 22 -1.03 -12.24 3.19
N GLU A 23 -1.85 -11.66 2.31
CA GLU A 23 -2.76 -12.40 1.41
C GLU A 23 -2.01 -13.41 0.53
N TYR A 24 -0.76 -13.10 0.17
CA TYR A 24 0.08 -13.90 -0.71
C TYR A 24 1.06 -14.81 0.07
N ARG A 25 0.96 -14.86 1.40
CA ARG A 25 1.90 -15.55 2.29
C ARG A 25 2.17 -17.00 1.92
N GLU A 26 1.14 -17.72 1.51
CA GLU A 26 1.23 -19.17 1.24
C GLU A 26 1.72 -19.47 -0.17
N ASN A 27 1.58 -18.53 -1.11
CA ASN A 27 1.78 -18.75 -2.54
C ASN A 27 2.87 -17.87 -3.18
N MET A 28 3.48 -16.95 -2.42
CA MET A 28 4.50 -16.03 -2.93
C MET A 28 5.80 -16.12 -2.12
N THR A 29 6.91 -16.21 -2.84
CA THR A 29 8.26 -16.14 -2.26
C THR A 29 9.00 -14.93 -2.83
N ILE A 30 9.56 -14.10 -1.95
CA ILE A 30 10.33 -12.92 -2.34
C ILE A 30 11.82 -13.29 -2.35
N VAL A 31 12.47 -13.07 -3.49
CA VAL A 31 13.88 -13.41 -3.70
C VAL A 31 14.61 -12.18 -4.24
N HIS A 32 15.76 -11.84 -3.66
CA HIS A 32 16.63 -10.80 -4.20
C HIS A 32 17.20 -11.21 -5.56
N LYS A 33 17.14 -10.30 -6.52
CA LYS A 33 17.74 -10.44 -7.85
C LYS A 33 18.46 -9.15 -8.23
N ALA A 34 19.63 -9.29 -8.84
CA ALA A 34 20.43 -8.16 -9.28
C ALA A 34 19.82 -7.48 -10.51
N GLY A 35 20.00 -6.16 -10.63
CA GLY A 35 19.30 -5.33 -11.63
C GLY A 35 19.49 -5.75 -13.09
N ASN A 36 20.67 -6.24 -13.48
CA ASN A 36 20.96 -6.66 -14.86
C ASN A 36 20.14 -7.88 -15.34
N ILE A 37 19.46 -8.57 -14.41
CA ILE A 37 18.57 -9.70 -14.69
C ILE A 37 17.13 -9.22 -14.94
N HIS A 38 16.81 -7.96 -14.60
CA HIS A 38 15.45 -7.40 -14.63
C HIS A 38 15.11 -6.66 -15.92
N ASN A 39 15.71 -6.99 -17.06
CA ASN A 39 15.55 -6.21 -18.30
C ASN A 39 14.08 -5.94 -18.71
N GLY A 40 13.19 -6.93 -18.55
CA GLY A 40 11.76 -6.73 -18.84
C GLY A 40 11.08 -5.80 -17.84
N SER A 41 11.31 -5.99 -16.54
CA SER A 41 10.70 -5.15 -15.48
C SER A 41 11.29 -3.75 -15.43
N ASP A 42 12.61 -3.61 -15.58
CA ASP A 42 13.32 -2.33 -15.62
C ASP A 42 12.90 -1.55 -16.87
N GLY A 43 12.79 -2.23 -18.02
CA GLY A 43 12.25 -1.65 -19.25
C GLY A 43 10.83 -1.09 -19.05
N LEU A 44 9.92 -1.89 -18.48
CA LEU A 44 8.55 -1.44 -18.22
C LEU A 44 8.44 -0.35 -17.16
N SER A 45 9.34 -0.31 -16.16
CA SER A 45 9.36 0.77 -15.16
C SER A 45 9.88 2.10 -15.71
N ARG A 46 10.66 2.06 -16.81
CA ARG A 46 11.21 3.25 -17.47
C ARG A 46 10.33 3.71 -18.64
N TRP A 47 9.71 2.74 -19.32
CA TRP A 47 8.84 2.94 -20.49
C TRP A 47 7.59 2.09 -20.32
N GLU A 48 6.57 2.71 -19.72
CA GLU A 48 5.27 2.08 -19.57
C GLU A 48 4.64 1.78 -20.93
N LEU A 49 3.94 0.66 -21.01
CA LEU A 49 3.16 0.33 -22.20
C LEU A 49 1.91 1.22 -22.24
N PRO A 50 1.46 1.61 -23.46
CA PRO A 50 0.19 2.32 -23.60
C PRO A 50 -0.97 1.53 -22.96
N ASN A 51 -1.82 2.23 -22.21
CA ASN A 51 -3.01 1.65 -21.59
C ASN A 51 -4.13 1.45 -22.63
N LYS A 52 -3.93 0.50 -23.55
CA LYS A 52 -4.89 0.15 -24.60
C LYS A 52 -5.54 -1.21 -24.31
N PRO A 53 -6.76 -1.49 -24.83
CA PRO A 53 -7.48 -2.75 -24.58
C PRO A 53 -6.72 -4.02 -24.98
N GLU A 54 -5.73 -3.92 -25.87
CA GLU A 54 -4.88 -5.06 -26.25
C GLU A 54 -3.84 -5.43 -25.17
N ASN A 55 -3.58 -4.54 -24.22
CA ASN A 55 -2.70 -4.81 -23.07
C ASN A 55 -3.45 -5.68 -22.05
N PRO A 56 -2.92 -6.85 -21.63
CA PRO A 56 -3.56 -7.68 -20.60
C PRO A 56 -3.65 -6.99 -19.23
N ALA A 57 -2.87 -5.94 -18.99
CA ALA A 57 -2.95 -5.08 -17.81
C ALA A 57 -3.78 -3.81 -18.05
N TYR A 58 -4.59 -3.77 -19.11
CA TYR A 58 -5.48 -2.65 -19.39
C TYR A 58 -6.40 -2.37 -18.20
N VAL A 59 -6.33 -1.14 -17.69
CA VAL A 59 -7.26 -0.65 -16.68
C VAL A 59 -8.15 0.37 -17.38
N PRO A 60 -9.46 0.12 -17.53
CA PRO A 60 -10.36 1.13 -18.05
C PRO A 60 -10.29 2.37 -17.16
N GLU A 61 -10.27 3.57 -17.75
CA GLU A 61 -10.45 4.80 -16.98
C GLU A 61 -11.82 4.75 -16.30
N SER A 62 -11.85 4.36 -15.03
CA SER A 62 -12.99 4.63 -14.18
C SER A 62 -13.07 6.15 -14.06
N PRO A 63 -14.27 6.76 -14.16
CA PRO A 63 -14.42 8.12 -13.63
C PRO A 63 -13.87 8.07 -12.21
N GLU A 64 -12.96 8.99 -11.87
CA GLU A 64 -12.42 9.05 -10.51
C GLU A 64 -13.60 8.95 -9.55
N PRO A 65 -13.55 8.07 -8.54
CA PRO A 65 -14.61 8.05 -7.55
C PRO A 65 -14.69 9.48 -7.03
N GLN A 66 -15.82 10.14 -7.30
CA GLN A 66 -16.16 11.42 -6.71
C GLN A 66 -16.41 11.11 -5.23
N ILE A 67 -15.33 10.88 -4.49
CA ILE A 67 -15.36 10.82 -3.05
C ILE A 67 -15.68 12.27 -2.69
N ALA A 68 -16.95 12.55 -2.45
CA ALA A 68 -17.33 13.80 -1.83
C ALA A 68 -16.49 13.89 -0.57
N ILE A 69 -15.62 14.89 -0.50
CA ILE A 69 -14.94 15.23 0.75
C ILE A 69 -16.06 15.77 1.64
N GLU A 70 -16.78 14.87 2.30
CA GLU A 70 -17.70 15.22 3.36
C GLU A 70 -16.82 15.84 4.45
N GLY A 71 -16.96 17.15 4.60
CA GLY A 71 -15.98 18.03 5.22
C GLY A 71 -15.39 17.45 6.50
N ILE A 72 -14.10 17.67 6.69
CA ILE A 72 -13.41 17.36 7.95
C ILE A 72 -14.12 18.13 9.06
N ASN A 73 -14.94 17.43 9.84
CA ASN A 73 -15.67 18.04 10.95
C ASN A 73 -14.71 18.14 12.13
N ILE A 74 -14.03 19.28 12.25
CA ILE A 74 -13.19 19.58 13.40
C ILE A 74 -14.13 19.97 14.54
N THR A 75 -14.47 19.01 15.40
CA THR A 75 -15.12 19.30 16.67
C THR A 75 -14.03 19.54 17.69
N ASP A 76 -14.01 20.74 18.26
CA ASP A 76 -13.15 21.05 19.40
C ASP A 76 -13.69 20.28 20.61
N VAL A 77 -12.84 19.48 21.23
CA VAL A 77 -13.23 18.74 22.43
C VAL A 77 -13.15 19.72 23.59
N GLY A 78 -14.32 20.13 24.09
CA GLY A 78 -14.40 21.05 25.24
C GLY A 78 -13.59 20.54 26.42
N THR A 79 -13.06 21.48 27.22
CA THR A 79 -12.24 21.20 28.40
C THR A 79 -12.93 20.30 29.42
N ASP A 80 -14.27 20.25 29.40
CA ASP A 80 -15.10 19.43 30.27
C ASP A 80 -14.77 17.93 30.17
N LEU A 81 -14.42 17.44 28.97
CA LEU A 81 -14.00 16.04 28.78
C LEU A 81 -12.70 15.75 29.55
N PHE A 82 -11.77 16.70 29.56
CA PHE A 82 -10.48 16.53 30.24
C PHE A 82 -10.62 16.64 31.76
N GLU A 83 -11.60 17.39 32.26
CA GLU A 83 -11.91 17.44 33.68
C GLU A 83 -12.58 16.14 34.16
N GLU A 84 -13.41 15.50 33.33
CA GLU A 84 -14.00 14.19 33.66
C GLU A 84 -12.93 13.10 33.84
N PHE A 85 -11.93 13.04 32.96
CA PHE A 85 -10.79 12.11 33.10
C PHE A 85 -9.87 12.41 34.28
N ARG A 86 -9.85 13.64 34.80
CA ARG A 86 -9.02 14.01 35.95
C ARG A 86 -9.58 13.51 37.27
N VAL A 87 -10.87 13.23 37.33
CA VAL A 87 -11.58 12.87 38.57
C VAL A 87 -11.74 11.34 38.72
N SER A 88 -11.51 10.54 37.67
CA SER A 88 -11.47 9.06 37.74
C SER A 88 -10.09 8.52 38.11
#